data_AF-A0A5E4HRD2-F1
#
_entry.id   AF-A0A5E4HRD2-F1
#
_cell.length_a   1.000
_cell.length_b   1.000
_cell.length_c   1.000
_cell.angle_alpha   90.00
_cell.angle_beta   90.00
_cell.angle_gamma   90.00
#
_symmetry.space_group_name_H-M   'P 1'
#
loop_
_entity.id
_entity.type
_entity.pdbx_description
1 polymer ?
#
loop_
_entity_poly.entity_id
_entity_poly.type
_entity_poly.pdbx_seq_one_letter_code
_entity_poly.pdbx_strand_id
1 'polypeptide(L)'
;MALNKQILKDKLGWGILLWLIGYILGFIFYFLLPTQLIGWAILPIGTIITLWVLLAKIKATDLKYYLKLAVFWTLIAVVLDYLFIIKMLNPTDGYYKIDVYIYYALTFILPLAAGKWKQKK
;
A
#
# COMPACT_ATOMS: atom_id res chain seq x y z
N MET A 1 18.70 -20.79 -0.90
CA MET A 1 17.57 -20.45 -1.80
C MET A 1 16.34 -19.86 -1.09
N ALA A 2 16.08 -20.17 0.19
CA ALA A 2 14.89 -19.71 0.94
C ALA A 2 14.83 -18.19 1.24
N LEU A 3 15.96 -17.55 1.52
CA LEU A 3 16.03 -16.12 1.86
C LEU A 3 15.53 -15.22 0.71
N ASN A 4 15.88 -15.56 -0.53
CA ASN A 4 15.48 -14.79 -1.70
C ASN A 4 13.98 -14.87 -1.97
N LYS A 5 13.36 -16.04 -1.69
CA LYS A 5 11.91 -16.24 -1.82
C LYS A 5 11.13 -15.40 -0.82
N GLN A 6 11.61 -15.31 0.43
CA GLN A 6 10.96 -14.49 1.47
C GLN A 6 11.04 -13.00 1.13
N ILE A 7 12.20 -12.51 0.68
CA ILE A 7 12.37 -11.12 0.26
C ILE A 7 11.44 -10.77 -0.91
N LEU A 8 11.33 -11.67 -1.90
CA LEU A 8 10.45 -11.48 -3.04
C LEU A 8 8.98 -11.43 -2.61
N LYS A 9 8.57 -12.35 -1.73
CA LYS A 9 7.22 -12.39 -1.16
C LYS A 9 6.91 -11.11 -0.38
N ASP A 10 7.85 -10.62 0.42
CA ASP A 10 7.63 -9.44 1.25
C ASP A 10 7.57 -8.15 0.43
N LYS A 11 8.41 -8.02 -0.59
CA LYS A 11 8.43 -6.83 -1.46
C LYS A 11 7.30 -6.86 -2.48
N LEU A 12 7.29 -7.86 -3.36
CA LEU A 12 6.34 -7.93 -4.47
C LEU A 12 5.01 -8.52 -4.03
N GLY A 13 5.04 -9.65 -3.32
CA GLY A 13 3.81 -10.37 -2.94
C GLY A 13 2.89 -9.50 -2.09
N TRP A 14 3.38 -8.99 -0.96
CA TRP A 14 2.58 -8.11 -0.11
C TRP A 14 2.29 -6.75 -0.74
N GLY A 15 3.24 -6.15 -1.46
CA GLY A 15 3.01 -4.87 -2.12
C GLY A 15 1.87 -4.93 -3.15
N ILE A 16 1.87 -5.94 -4.01
CA ILE A 16 0.82 -6.17 -5.01
C ILE A 16 -0.49 -6.55 -4.33
N LEU A 17 -0.46 -7.44 -3.33
CA LEU A 17 -1.68 -7.88 -2.65
C LEU A 17 -2.38 -6.73 -1.90
N LEU A 18 -1.61 -5.89 -1.19
CA LEU A 18 -2.15 -4.72 -0.51
C LEU A 18 -2.77 -3.72 -1.49
N TRP A 19 -2.09 -3.47 -2.61
CA TRP A 19 -2.64 -2.66 -3.69
C TRP A 19 -3.94 -3.25 -4.26
N LEU A 20 -3.96 -4.56 -4.52
CA LEU A 20 -5.12 -5.25 -5.07
C LEU A 20 -6.33 -5.20 -4.13
N ILE A 21 -6.11 -5.30 -2.81
CA ILE A 21 -7.18 -5.12 -1.80
C ILE A 21 -7.78 -3.71 -1.94
N GLY A 22 -6.95 -2.67 -2.01
CA GLY A 22 -7.41 -1.29 -2.21
C GLY A 22 -8.16 -1.12 -3.53
N TYR A 23 -7.63 -1.70 -4.61
CA TYR A 23 -8.25 -1.69 -5.94
C TYR A 23 -9.66 -2.33 -5.92
N ILE A 24 -9.79 -3.52 -5.33
CA ILE A 24 -11.08 -4.22 -5.19
C ILE A 24 -12.06 -3.42 -4.32
N LEU A 25 -11.60 -2.87 -3.19
CA LEU A 25 -12.42 -2.00 -2.33
C LEU A 25 -12.91 -0.76 -3.10
N GLY A 26 -12.11 -0.22 -4.01
CA GLY A 26 -12.50 0.86 -4.92
C GLY A 26 -13.75 0.51 -5.73
N PHE A 27 -13.78 -0.67 -6.36
CA PHE A 27 -14.97 -1.11 -7.10
C PHE A 27 -16.17 -1.35 -6.19
N ILE A 28 -15.97 -1.95 -5.01
CA ILE A 28 -17.06 -2.20 -4.06
C ILE A 28 -17.68 -0.87 -3.62
N PHE A 29 -16.85 0.09 -3.20
CA PHE A 29 -17.32 1.39 -2.71
C PHE A 29 -17.86 2.29 -3.81
N TYR A 30 -17.48 2.08 -5.07
CA TYR A 30 -18.08 2.79 -6.19
C TYR A 30 -19.61 2.62 -6.26
N PHE A 31 -20.13 1.46 -5.84
CA PHE A 31 -21.57 1.21 -5.78
C PHE A 31 -22.25 1.74 -4.51
N LEU A 32 -21.47 2.18 -3.51
CA LEU A 32 -21.98 2.52 -2.18
C LEU A 32 -21.78 3.99 -1.80
N LEU A 33 -20.77 4.66 -2.36
CA LEU A 33 -20.31 5.98 -1.95
C LEU A 33 -20.10 6.92 -3.14
N PRO A 34 -20.30 8.25 -2.95
CA PRO A 34 -19.84 9.26 -3.91
C PRO A 34 -18.34 9.11 -4.21
N THR A 35 -17.95 9.35 -5.47
CA THR A 35 -16.57 9.13 -5.95
C THR A 35 -15.51 9.92 -5.18
N GLN A 36 -15.88 11.05 -4.57
CA GLN A 36 -14.99 11.89 -3.76
C GLN A 36 -14.70 11.30 -2.37
N LEU A 37 -15.54 10.37 -1.88
CA LEU A 37 -15.40 9.75 -0.55
C LEU A 37 -14.73 8.37 -0.59
N ILE A 38 -14.64 7.75 -1.76
CA ILE A 38 -14.13 6.38 -1.92
C ILE A 38 -12.70 6.26 -1.36
N GLY A 39 -11.77 7.12 -1.78
CA GLY A 39 -10.40 7.05 -1.31
C GLY A 39 -10.27 7.30 0.20
N TRP A 40 -11.06 8.22 0.74
CA TRP A 40 -11.15 8.46 2.18
C TRP A 40 -11.69 7.27 2.97
N ALA A 41 -12.59 6.46 2.39
CA ALA A 41 -13.09 5.24 3.01
C ALA A 41 -12.06 4.09 2.95
N ILE A 42 -11.33 3.97 1.84
CA ILE A 42 -10.30 2.93 1.67
C ILE A 42 -9.10 3.17 2.57
N LEU A 43 -8.66 4.43 2.69
CA LEU A 43 -7.43 4.81 3.38
C LEU A 43 -7.31 4.28 4.83
N PRO A 44 -8.31 4.42 5.74
CA PRO A 44 -8.21 3.86 7.09
C PRO A 44 -8.18 2.33 7.09
N ILE A 45 -8.97 1.67 6.23
CA ILE A 45 -9.02 0.21 6.12
C ILE A 45 -7.66 -0.32 5.64
N GLY A 46 -7.15 0.25 4.55
CA GLY A 46 -5.84 -0.09 3.99
C GLY A 46 -4.70 0.15 4.97
N THR A 47 -4.76 1.23 5.77
CA THR A 47 -3.79 1.54 6.81
C THR A 47 -3.75 0.46 7.89
N ILE A 48 -4.93 0.04 8.40
CA ILE A 48 -5.03 -1.02 9.42
C ILE A 48 -4.47 -2.34 8.89
N ILE A 49 -4.85 -2.74 7.67
CA ILE A 49 -4.37 -3.97 7.05
C ILE A 49 -2.85 -3.91 6.82
N THR A 50 -2.34 -2.77 6.34
CA THR A 50 -0.90 -2.56 6.12
C THR A 50 -0.11 -2.67 7.42
N LEU A 51 -0.59 -2.04 8.50
CA LEU A 51 0.00 -2.16 9.83
C LEU A 51 -0.01 -3.62 10.31
N TRP A 52 -1.13 -4.34 10.15
CA TRP A 52 -1.19 -5.75 10.50
C TRP A 52 -0.17 -6.60 9.71
N VAL A 53 -0.01 -6.36 8.41
CA VAL A 53 1.02 -7.05 7.61
C VAL A 53 2.42 -6.74 8.14
N LEU A 54 2.74 -5.46 8.32
CA LEU A 54 4.04 -5.00 8.78
C LEU A 54 4.41 -5.55 10.16
N LEU A 55 3.44 -5.65 11.07
CA LEU A 55 3.64 -6.09 12.44
C LEU A 55 3.60 -7.62 12.59
N ALA A 56 2.62 -8.29 11.99
CA ALA A 56 2.39 -9.72 12.19
C ALA A 56 3.03 -10.63 11.14
N LYS A 57 3.28 -10.14 9.91
CA LYS A 57 3.74 -10.98 8.79
C LYS A 57 5.20 -10.75 8.41
N ILE A 58 5.67 -9.50 8.45
CA ILE A 58 7.08 -9.20 8.18
C ILE A 58 7.92 -9.52 9.41
N LYS A 59 8.84 -10.49 9.31
CA LYS A 59 9.67 -10.96 10.43
C LYS A 59 11.03 -10.28 10.55
N ALA A 60 11.35 -9.34 9.66
CA ALA A 60 12.60 -8.59 9.73
C ALA A 60 12.62 -7.61 10.93
N THR A 61 13.81 -7.31 11.42
CA THR A 61 14.05 -6.32 12.49
C THR A 61 14.95 -5.17 12.04
N ASP A 62 15.67 -5.34 10.93
CA ASP A 62 16.58 -4.33 10.39
C ASP A 62 15.84 -3.18 9.69
N LEU A 63 16.20 -1.93 10.05
CA LEU A 63 15.56 -0.74 9.50
C LEU A 63 15.83 -0.56 8.00
N LYS A 64 17.01 -0.99 7.49
CA LYS A 64 17.31 -0.90 6.05
C LYS A 64 16.40 -1.84 5.24
N TYR A 65 15.98 -2.96 5.82
CA TYR A 65 14.95 -3.83 5.21
C TYR A 65 13.63 -3.09 5.04
N TYR A 66 13.15 -2.43 6.09
CA TYR A 66 11.91 -1.66 6.06
C TYR A 66 11.97 -0.45 5.13
N LEU A 67 13.14 0.20 4.99
CA LEU A 67 13.35 1.24 3.99
C LEU A 67 13.19 0.70 2.57
N LYS A 68 13.73 -0.49 2.28
CA LYS A 68 13.51 -1.14 0.99
C LYS A 68 12.04 -1.47 0.78
N LEU A 69 11.32 -1.95 1.80
CA LEU A 69 9.87 -2.18 1.70
C LEU A 69 9.11 -0.89 1.38
N ALA A 70 9.37 0.20 2.10
CA ALA A 70 8.77 1.50 1.86
C ALA A 70 8.91 1.93 0.39
N VAL A 71 10.14 1.92 -0.13
CA VAL A 71 10.40 2.30 -1.52
C VAL A 71 9.68 1.37 -2.50
N PHE A 72 9.82 0.05 -2.34
CA PHE A 72 9.22 -0.91 -3.29
C PHE A 72 7.69 -0.85 -3.28
N TRP A 73 7.07 -0.78 -2.10
CA TRP A 73 5.60 -0.74 -2.01
C TRP A 73 5.04 0.56 -2.55
N THR A 74 5.67 1.70 -2.27
CA THR A 74 5.26 2.99 -2.86
C THR A 74 5.41 2.97 -4.38
N LEU A 75 6.50 2.41 -4.92
CA LEU A 75 6.67 2.28 -6.37
C LEU A 75 5.59 1.39 -6.99
N ILE A 76 5.29 0.24 -6.37
CA ILE A 76 4.21 -0.64 -6.82
C ILE A 76 2.88 0.12 -6.84
N ALA A 77 2.54 0.82 -5.76
CA ALA A 77 1.31 1.61 -5.67
C ALA A 77 1.20 2.62 -6.81
N VAL A 78 2.21 3.47 -6.98
CA VAL A 78 2.22 4.53 -8.01
C VAL A 78 2.13 3.95 -9.43
N VAL A 79 2.92 2.90 -9.71
CA VAL A 79 2.95 2.28 -11.05
C VAL A 79 1.63 1.59 -11.36
N LEU A 80 1.09 0.80 -10.42
CA LEU A 80 -0.17 0.10 -10.65
C LEU A 80 -1.36 1.06 -10.72
N ASP A 81 -1.41 2.11 -9.90
CA ASP A 81 -2.44 3.15 -10.02
C ASP A 81 -2.38 3.84 -11.39
N TYR A 82 -1.18 4.16 -11.86
CA TYR A 82 -1.01 4.77 -13.18
C TYR A 82 -1.51 3.87 -14.31
N LEU A 83 -1.15 2.58 -14.28
CA LEU A 83 -1.52 1.64 -15.34
C LEU A 83 -3.01 1.27 -15.28
N PHE A 84 -3.51 0.90 -14.10
CA PHE A 84 -4.85 0.31 -13.97
C PHE A 84 -5.93 1.34 -13.67
N ILE A 85 -5.61 2.45 -13.01
CA ILE A 85 -6.64 3.44 -12.68
C ILE A 85 -6.59 4.60 -13.67
N ILE A 86 -5.42 5.19 -13.90
CA ILE A 86 -5.32 6.34 -14.80
C ILE A 86 -5.46 5.91 -16.27
N LYS A 87 -4.62 4.99 -16.74
CA LYS A 87 -4.61 4.59 -18.15
C LYS A 87 -5.80 3.74 -18.55
N MET A 88 -6.18 2.77 -17.71
CA MET A 88 -7.23 1.80 -18.05
C MET A 88 -8.64 2.29 -17.69
N LEU A 89 -8.86 2.85 -16.50
CA LEU A 89 -10.20 3.33 -16.10
C LEU A 89 -10.47 4.78 -16.51
N ASN A 90 -9.43 5.60 -16.65
CA ASN A 90 -9.50 6.99 -17.10
C ASN A 90 -10.64 7.81 -16.44
N PRO A 91 -10.61 7.97 -15.10
CA PRO A 91 -11.70 8.63 -14.38
C PRO A 91 -11.84 10.10 -14.80
N THR A 92 -13.07 10.52 -15.10
CA THR A 92 -13.38 11.88 -15.61
C THR A 92 -13.06 13.00 -14.64
N ASP A 93 -13.14 12.73 -13.33
CA ASP A 93 -12.88 13.71 -12.27
C ASP A 93 -11.41 13.79 -11.85
N GLY A 94 -10.53 13.09 -12.58
CA GLY A 94 -9.13 12.91 -12.23
C GLY A 94 -8.93 11.94 -11.07
N TYR A 95 -7.76 11.30 -11.05
CA TYR A 95 -7.39 10.34 -10.01
C TYR A 95 -6.61 10.97 -8.86
N TYR A 96 -5.64 11.84 -9.16
CA TYR A 96 -4.73 12.39 -8.16
C TYR A 96 -5.39 13.45 -7.28
N LYS A 97 -6.03 12.98 -6.20
CA LYS A 97 -6.66 13.77 -5.15
C LYS A 97 -5.83 13.70 -3.86
N ILE A 98 -6.18 14.52 -2.87
CA ILE A 98 -5.44 14.63 -1.61
C ILE A 98 -5.31 13.29 -0.87
N ASP A 99 -6.37 12.48 -0.89
CA ASP A 99 -6.43 11.14 -0.32
C ASP A 99 -5.42 10.18 -0.96
N VAL A 100 -5.19 10.29 -2.27
CA VAL A 100 -4.17 9.50 -2.99
C VAL A 100 -2.74 9.90 -2.57
N TYR A 101 -2.48 11.20 -2.41
CA TYR A 101 -1.17 11.66 -1.93
C TYR A 101 -0.90 11.22 -0.49
N ILE A 102 -1.92 11.27 0.38
CA ILE A 102 -1.81 10.75 1.76
C ILE A 102 -1.57 9.24 1.72
N TYR A 103 -2.27 8.51 0.85
CA TYR A 103 -2.05 7.08 0.66
C TYR A 103 -0.59 6.76 0.27
N TYR A 104 0.00 7.47 -0.70
CA TYR A 104 1.41 7.28 -1.06
C TYR A 104 2.36 7.60 0.08
N ALA A 105 2.12 8.70 0.80
CA ALA A 105 2.90 9.08 1.96
C ALA A 105 2.83 7.99 3.05
N LEU A 106 1.64 7.47 3.36
CA LEU A 106 1.45 6.40 4.34
C LEU A 106 2.11 5.10 3.88
N THR A 107 2.02 4.75 2.60
CA THR A 107 2.67 3.55 2.03
C THR A 107 4.18 3.59 2.24
N PHE A 108 4.78 4.79 2.21
CA PHE A 108 6.20 4.99 2.50
C PHE A 108 6.51 5.07 4.01
N ILE A 109 5.70 5.81 4.79
CA ILE A 109 5.99 6.10 6.20
C ILE A 109 5.72 4.88 7.10
N LEU A 110 4.65 4.11 6.84
CA LEU A 110 4.23 3.01 7.71
C LEU A 110 5.31 1.91 7.83
N PRO A 111 5.97 1.44 6.75
CA PRO A 111 7.05 0.47 6.90
C PRO A 111 8.21 1.01 7.75
N LEU A 112 8.58 2.28 7.59
CA LEU A 112 9.65 2.90 8.40
C LEU A 112 9.27 2.99 9.88
N ALA A 113 8.04 3.40 10.17
CA ALA A 113 7.51 3.46 11.54
C ALA A 113 7.48 2.08 12.19
N ALA A 114 6.99 1.07 11.46
CA ALA A 114 6.95 -0.31 11.94
C ALA A 114 8.35 -0.89 12.18
N GLY A 115 9.30 -0.63 11.28
CA GLY A 115 10.69 -1.03 11.43
C GLY A 115 11.35 -0.41 12.67
N LYS A 116 11.18 0.90 12.88
CA LYS A 116 11.66 1.58 14.09
C LYS A 116 11.04 1.02 15.37
N TRP A 117 9.74 0.73 15.35
CA TRP A 117 9.06 0.14 16.51
C TRP A 117 9.59 -1.26 16.83
N LYS A 118 9.80 -2.12 15.82
CA LYS A 118 10.34 -3.46 16.01
C LYS A 118 11.80 -3.49 16.45
N GLN A 119 12.60 -2.52 16.02
CA GLN A 119 14.01 -2.43 16.43
C GLN A 119 14.15 -2.10 17.92
N LYS A 120 13.18 -1.40 18.51
CA LYS A 120 13.16 -1.04 19.93
C LYS A 120 12.63 -2.14 20.85
N LYS A 121 12.11 -3.23 20.29
CA LYS A 121 11.50 -4.35 21.01
C LYS A 121 12.47 -5.53 21.04
#